data_AF-A0A653PFS4-F1
#
_entry.id   AF-A0A653PFS4-F1
#
_cell.length_a   1.000
_cell.length_b   1.000
_cell.length_c   1.000
_cell.angle_alpha   90.00
_cell.angle_beta   90.00
_cell.angle_gamma   90.00
#
_symmetry.space_group_name_H-M   'P 1'
#
loop_
_entity.id
_entity.type
_entity.pdbx_description
1 polymer ?
#
loop_
_entity_poly.entity_id
_entity_poly.type
_entity_poly.pdbx_seq_one_letter_code
_entity_poly.pdbx_strand_id
1 'polypeptide(L)' 'MTAPEFLSPQQLCERIPGLTIASLATQRSRGGGPPFRKANARVVVYVWSEYLEWLDSTKTTRADRYRGRP' A
#
# COMPACT_ATOMS: atom_id res chain seq x y z
N MET A 1 17.02 -16.97 8.27
CA MET A 1 15.58 -16.68 8.47
C MET A 1 15.47 -15.19 8.76
N THR A 2 15.17 -14.38 7.75
CA THR A 2 15.05 -12.93 7.94
C THR A 2 13.70 -12.65 8.59
N ALA A 3 13.71 -11.96 9.73
CA ALA A 3 12.47 -11.61 10.42
C ALA A 3 11.59 -10.74 9.51
N PRO A 4 10.25 -10.90 9.54
CA PRO A 4 9.34 -10.06 8.77
C PRO A 4 9.50 -8.59 9.21
N GLU A 5 9.82 -7.74 8.25
CA GLU A 5 10.02 -6.31 8.51
C GLU A 5 8.65 -5.62 8.64
N PHE A 6 8.33 -5.23 9.88
CA PHE A 6 7.11 -4.50 10.19
C PHE A 6 7.36 -3.00 10.05
N LEU A 7 6.54 -2.36 9.23
CA LEU A 7 6.59 -0.93 8.95
C LEU A 7 5.31 -0.25 9.45
N SER A 8 5.48 0.88 10.13
CA SER A 8 4.37 1.80 10.37
C SER A 8 3.92 2.46 9.05
N PRO A 9 2.71 3.04 9.00
CA PRO A 9 2.25 3.77 7.81
C PRO A 9 3.21 4.90 7.42
N GLN A 10 3.83 5.54 8.41
CA GLN A 10 4.80 6.62 8.19
C GLN A 10 6.09 6.10 7.55
N GLN A 11 6.67 5.02 8.09
CA GLN A 11 7.86 4.40 7.51
C GLN A 11 7.63 3.86 6.10
N LEU A 12 6.41 3.37 5.82
CA LEU A 12 6.04 2.93 4.47
C LEU A 12 6.01 4.11 3.48
N CYS A 13 5.46 5.26 3.89
CA CYS A 13 5.47 6.49 3.12
C CYS A 13 6.88 7.06 2.90
N GLU A 14 7.78 6.91 3.87
CA GLU A 14 9.19 7.32 3.71
C GLU A 14 9.92 6.49 2.65
N ARG A 15 9.54 5.22 2.47
CA ARG A 15 10.14 4.34 1.44
C ARG A 15 9.54 4.50 0.05
N ILE A 16 8.24 4.79 -0.04
CA ILE A 16 7.54 4.89 -1.32
C ILE A 16 7.26 6.37 -1.63
N PRO A 17 8.02 6.99 -2.54
CA PRO A 17 7.78 8.39 -2.90
C PRO A 17 6.38 8.55 -3.50
N GLY A 18 5.65 9.57 -3.02
CA GLY A 18 4.27 9.86 -3.44
C GLY A 18 3.17 9.12 -2.68
N LEU A 19 3.52 8.16 -1.82
CA LEU A 19 2.56 7.52 -0.92
C LEU A 19 2.32 8.40 0.31
N THR A 20 1.05 8.66 0.65
CA THR A 20 0.70 9.43 1.85
C THR A 20 -0.10 8.59 2.86
N ILE A 21 0.02 8.95 4.13
CA ILE A 21 -0.71 8.29 5.23
C ILE A 21 -2.23 8.45 5.02
N ALA A 22 -2.67 9.60 4.49
CA ALA A 22 -4.07 9.86 4.16
C ALA A 22 -4.59 8.95 3.05
N SER A 23 -3.79 8.73 1.99
CA SER A 23 -4.12 7.76 0.93
C SER A 23 -4.24 6.35 1.50
N LEU A 24 -3.31 5.93 2.37
CA LEU A 24 -3.38 4.62 3.04
C LEU A 24 -4.61 4.49 3.95
N ALA A 25 -4.96 5.54 4.70
CA ALA A 25 -6.18 5.54 5.52
C ALA A 25 -7.43 5.40 4.66
N THR A 26 -7.51 6.15 3.56
CA THR A 26 -8.63 6.08 2.61
C THR A 26 -8.76 4.70 1.99
N GLN A 27 -7.64 4.10 1.56
CA GLN A 27 -7.62 2.76 0.99
C GLN A 27 -8.08 1.68 1.98
N ARG A 28 -7.67 1.80 3.26
CA ARG A 28 -8.14 0.92 4.35
C ARG A 28 -9.65 1.04 4.58
N SER A 29 -10.18 2.26 4.55
CA SER A 29 -11.62 2.50 4.72
C SER A 29 -12.45 2.02 3.52
N ARG A 30 -11.92 2.12 2.29
CA ARG A 30 -12.63 1.74 1.06
C ARG A 30 -12.49 0.27 0.69
N GLY A 31 -11.62 -0.49 1.35
CA GLY A 31 -11.45 -1.93 1.11
C GLY A 31 -10.64 -2.30 -0.14
N GLY A 32 -9.74 -1.43 -0.58
CA GLY A 32 -8.93 -1.63 -1.81
C GLY A 32 -7.44 -1.30 -1.63
N GLY A 33 -6.93 -1.45 -0.41
CA GLY A 33 -5.56 -1.11 -0.04
C GLY A 33 -4.64 -2.31 0.16
N PRO A 34 -3.36 -2.03 0.42
CA PRO A 34 -2.38 -3.04 0.77
C PRO A 34 -2.77 -3.81 2.04
N PRO A 35 -2.36 -5.08 2.15
CA PRO A 35 -2.59 -5.89 3.35
C PRO A 35 -1.98 -5.19 4.56
N PHE A 36 -2.79 -5.04 5.61
CA PHE A 36 -2.40 -4.39 6.85
C PHE A 36 -2.80 -5.24 8.03
N ARG A 37 -1.99 -5.18 9.09
CA ARG A 37 -2.25 -5.89 10.35
C ARG A 37 -2.52 -4.86 11.44
N LYS A 38 -3.44 -5.17 12.33
CA LYS A 38 -3.71 -4.33 13.50
C LYS A 38 -2.88 -4.88 14.66
N ALA A 39 -1.87 -4.12 15.09
CA ALA A 39 -1.10 -4.45 16.28
C ALA A 39 -1.87 -4.07 17.56
N ASN A 40 -2.72 -3.04 17.49
CA ASN A 40 -3.64 -2.63 18.56
C ASN A 40 -4.87 -1.92 17.95
N ALA A 41 -5.85 -1.53 18.77
CA ALA A 41 -7.06 -0.82 18.35
C ALA A 41 -6.79 0.46 17.53
N ARG A 42 -5.64 1.11 17.72
CA ARG A 42 -5.20 2.30 16.97
C ARG A 42 -3.99 2.08 16.08
N VAL A 43 -3.21 1.02 16.31
CA VAL A 43 -1.91 0.83 15.64
C VAL A 43 -2.07 -0.14 14.48
N VAL A 44 -1.77 0.35 13.29
CA VAL A 44 -1.74 -0.43 12.04
C VAL A 44 -0.29 -0.60 11.61
N VAL A 45 0.07 -1.81 11.20
CA VAL A 45 1.40 -2.15 10.70
C VAL A 45 1.29 -2.86 9.35
N TYR A 46 2.31 -2.69 8.53
CA TYR A 46 2.47 -3.31 7.23
C TYR A 46 3.67 -4.24 7.27
N VAL A 47 3.61 -5.35 6.56
CA VAL A 47 4.78 -6.22 6.35
C VAL A 47 5.35 -5.87 4.98
N TRP A 48 6.64 -5.55 4.92
CA TRP A 48 7.26 -5.10 3.67
C TRP A 48 7.11 -6.11 2.52
N SER A 49 7.31 -7.40 2.80
CA SER A 49 7.16 -8.45 1.78
C SER A 49 5.72 -8.55 1.27
N GLU A 50 4.72 -8.56 2.16
CA GLU A 50 3.30 -8.63 1.77
C GLU A 50 2.87 -7.39 0.97
N TYR A 51 3.42 -6.22 1.32
CA TYR A 51 3.19 -4.99 0.58
C TYR A 51 3.73 -5.07 -0.85
N LEU A 52 4.94 -5.61 -1.03
CA LEU A 52 5.53 -5.81 -2.36
C LEU A 52 4.75 -6.82 -3.19
N GLU A 53 4.31 -7.93 -2.61
CA GLU A 53 3.47 -8.93 -3.28
C GLU A 53 2.12 -8.33 -3.71
N TRP A 54 1.52 -7.49 -2.86
CA TRP A 54 0.33 -6.75 -3.22
C TRP A 54 0.58 -5.72 -4.32
N LEU A 55 1.70 -4.99 -4.29
CA LEU A 55 2.08 -4.06 -5.34
C LEU A 55 2.24 -4.76 -6.69
N ASP A 56 2.86 -5.94 -6.70
CA ASP A 56 3.03 -6.73 -7.91
C ASP A 56 1.68 -7.30 -8.41
N SER A 57 0.81 -7.71 -7.48
CA SER A 57 -0.56 -8.17 -7.81
C SER A 57 -1.46 -7.06 -8.32
N THR A 58 -1.26 -5.83 -7.85
CA THR A 58 -2.00 -4.62 -8.28
C THR A 58 -1.36 -3.92 -9.46
N LYS A 59 -0.27 -4.48 -9.99
CA LYS A 59 0.41 -3.98 -11.18
C LYS A 59 -0.57 -3.87 -12.34
N THR A 60 -0.89 -2.64 -12.70
CA THR A 60 -1.69 -2.37 -13.89
C THR A 60 -0.76 -2.20 -15.07
N THR A 61 -0.95 -3.01 -16.11
CA THR A 61 -0.23 -2.90 -17.39
C THR A 61 -0.87 -1.88 -18.33
N ARG A 62 -2.02 -1.30 -17.97
CA ARG A 62 -2.65 -0.26 -18.79
C ARG A 62 -1.91 1.08 -18.59
N ALA A 63 -0.83 1.25 -19.34
CA ALA A 63 -0.42 2.57 -19.82
C ALA A 63 -1.48 3.00 -20.84
N ASP A 64 -2.38 3.88 -20.40
CA ASP A 64 -3.22 4.72 -21.24
C ASP A 64 -3.86 4.02 -22.46
N ARG A 65 -5.12 3.61 -22.33
CA ARG A 65 -6.03 3.95 -23.43
C ARG A 65 -6.17 5.46 -23.40
N TYR A 66 -5.26 6.19 -24.04
CA TYR A 66 -5.56 7.53 -24.53
C TYR A 66 -6.72 7.34 -25.52
N ARG A 67 -7.94 7.28 -24.98
CA ARG A 67 -9.15 7.30 -25.78
C ARG A 67 -9.23 8.75 -26.22
N GLY A 68 -8.76 9.01 -27.45
CA GLY A 68 -9.03 10.25 -28.15
C GLY A 68 -10.49 10.61 -27.94
N ARG A 69 -10.70 11.72 -27.23
CA ARG A 69 -12.01 12.33 -27.07
C ARG A 69 -12.32 13.02 -28.42
N PRO A 70 -13.57 12.90 -28.94
CA PRO A 70 -13.95 13.35 -30.28
C PRO A 70 -13.69 14.84 -30.52
#